data_AF-A0A485CDK4-F1
#
_entry.id   AF-A0A485CDK4-F1
#
_cell.length_a   1.000
_cell.length_b   1.000
_cell.length_c   1.000
_cell.angle_alpha   90.00
_cell.angle_beta   90.00
_cell.angle_gamma   90.00
#
_symmetry.space_group_name_H-M   'P 1'
#
loop_
_entity.id
_entity.type
_entity.pdbx_description
1 polymer ?
#
loop_
_entity_poly.entity_id
_entity_poly.type
_entity_poly.pdbx_seq_one_letter_code
_entity_poly.pdbx_strand_id
1 'polypeptide(L)'
;MPYDLDTTFGLHYAGTSIAYPPDLNLFDNGLAMQVNRTFWKKVRTTFQAEMNARYAELRDNGLFSQRGVLELARDLLGRYTPELMQAEYEKWPNVPSLSITSLDQMMDWTRQRIEYLDTFFSYHQ
;
A
#
# COMPACT_ATOMS: atom_id res chain seq x y z
N MET A 1 -0.62 -14.62 -8.80
CA MET A 1 -1.57 -13.51 -8.52
C MET A 1 -1.41 -13.12 -7.06
N PRO A 2 -1.45 -11.83 -6.71
CA PRO A 2 -1.47 -11.41 -5.31
C PRO A 2 -2.78 -11.88 -4.65
N TYR A 3 -2.73 -12.15 -3.35
CA TYR A 3 -3.83 -12.64 -2.52
C TYR A 3 -3.68 -12.05 -1.12
N ASP A 4 -4.79 -11.86 -0.40
CA ASP A 4 -4.81 -11.36 0.99
C ASP A 4 -4.05 -10.04 1.18
N LEU A 5 -4.58 -8.98 0.56
CA LEU A 5 -3.95 -7.64 0.50
C LEU A 5 -4.53 -6.65 1.52
N ASP A 6 -5.08 -7.15 2.62
CA ASP A 6 -5.60 -6.33 3.72
C ASP A 6 -4.47 -5.73 4.60
N THR A 7 -3.31 -6.38 4.62
CA THR A 7 -2.08 -5.88 5.27
C THR A 7 -1.37 -4.84 4.37
N THR A 8 -2.04 -3.72 4.13
CA THR A 8 -1.55 -2.62 3.27
C THR A 8 -1.60 -1.27 4.00
N PHE A 9 -0.99 -0.24 3.42
CA PHE A 9 -0.94 1.12 3.98
C PHE A 9 -0.39 1.20 5.42
N GLY A 10 0.51 0.28 5.78
CA GLY A 10 1.13 0.23 7.11
C GLY A 10 0.33 -0.55 8.16
N LEU A 11 -0.90 -0.97 7.86
CA LEU A 11 -1.75 -1.72 8.78
C LEU A 11 -1.14 -3.08 9.12
N HIS A 12 -1.13 -3.44 10.39
CA HIS A 12 -0.75 -4.77 10.86
C HIS A 12 -1.81 -5.80 10.47
N TYR A 13 -1.43 -7.04 10.15
CA TYR A 13 -2.37 -8.09 9.70
C TYR A 13 -3.52 -8.37 10.68
N ALA A 14 -3.30 -8.14 11.98
CA ALA A 14 -4.34 -8.31 13.01
C ALA A 14 -5.30 -7.11 13.09
N GLY A 15 -5.06 -6.05 12.31
CA GLY A 15 -5.85 -4.83 12.31
C GLY A 15 -5.75 -3.99 13.60
N THR A 16 -4.74 -4.23 14.44
CA THR A 16 -4.61 -3.66 15.78
C THR A 16 -3.66 -2.46 15.87
N SER A 17 -2.82 -2.22 14.86
CA SER A 17 -1.86 -1.11 14.86
C SER A 17 -1.40 -0.76 13.44
N ILE A 18 -0.79 0.43 13.30
CA ILE A 18 0.04 0.78 12.15
C ILE A 18 1.48 0.36 12.49
N ALA A 19 1.97 -0.70 11.84
CA ALA A 19 3.19 -1.40 12.22
C ALA A 19 4.30 -1.34 11.16
N TYR A 20 3.96 -1.05 9.90
CA TYR A 20 4.93 -1.11 8.80
C TYR A 20 5.24 0.29 8.25
N PRO A 21 6.51 0.73 8.32
CA PRO A 21 6.88 2.06 7.88
C PRO A 21 6.85 2.16 6.34
N PRO A 22 6.59 3.35 5.79
CA PRO A 22 6.49 3.56 4.35
C PRO A 22 7.83 3.37 3.61
N ASP A 23 8.96 3.40 4.28
CA ASP A 23 10.29 3.16 3.71
C ASP A 23 10.73 1.68 3.79
N LEU A 24 9.85 0.78 4.25
CA LEU A 24 10.16 -0.65 4.34
C LEU A 24 10.48 -1.23 2.96
N ASN A 25 11.75 -1.58 2.76
CA ASN A 25 12.24 -2.22 1.53
C ASN A 25 11.99 -3.73 1.56
N LEU A 26 10.99 -4.20 0.82
CA LEU A 26 10.66 -5.63 0.78
C LEU A 26 11.69 -6.50 0.04
N PHE A 27 12.56 -5.91 -0.80
CA PHE A 27 13.65 -6.66 -1.44
C PHE A 27 14.73 -7.09 -0.43
N ASP A 28 14.92 -6.30 0.63
CA ASP A 28 15.95 -6.52 1.65
C ASP A 28 15.37 -6.94 3.02
N ASN A 29 14.13 -6.56 3.32
CA ASN A 29 13.43 -6.76 4.59
C ASN A 29 12.09 -7.47 4.39
N GLY A 30 12.13 -8.69 3.84
CA GLY A 30 10.93 -9.53 3.75
C GLY A 30 10.39 -9.83 5.15
N LEU A 31 9.19 -9.33 5.48
CA LEU A 31 8.47 -9.63 6.72
C LEU A 31 8.13 -11.12 6.85
N ALA A 32 8.02 -11.83 5.73
CA ALA A 32 7.63 -13.23 5.71
C ALA A 32 8.80 -14.22 5.65
N MET A 33 9.91 -13.98 4.93
CA MET A 33 10.96 -15.00 4.82
C MET A 33 12.34 -14.43 4.47
N GLN A 34 13.30 -14.57 5.40
CA GLN A 34 14.73 -14.32 5.17
C GLN A 34 15.29 -15.08 3.95
N VAL A 35 14.66 -16.21 3.59
CA VAL A 35 15.04 -17.10 2.48
C VAL A 35 14.89 -16.45 1.10
N ASN A 36 14.07 -15.40 0.96
CA ASN A 36 13.74 -14.85 -0.36
C ASN A 36 14.58 -13.62 -0.79
N ARG A 37 15.49 -13.14 0.08
CA ARG A 37 16.31 -11.94 -0.21
C ARG A 37 17.24 -12.15 -1.40
N THR A 38 17.90 -13.31 -1.48
CA THR A 38 18.83 -13.61 -2.58
C THR A 38 18.11 -13.69 -3.93
N PHE A 39 16.91 -14.27 -3.96
CA PHE A 39 16.09 -14.32 -5.16
C PHE A 39 15.69 -12.91 -5.61
N TRP A 40 15.11 -12.12 -4.72
CA TRP A 40 14.66 -10.76 -5.05
C TRP A 40 15.81 -9.82 -5.40
N LYS A 41 16.99 -10.00 -4.80
CA LYS A 41 18.22 -9.31 -5.24
C LYS A 41 18.59 -9.66 -6.68
N LYS A 42 18.58 -10.96 -7.04
CA LYS A 42 18.85 -11.38 -8.43
C LYS A 42 17.82 -10.79 -9.40
N VAL A 43 16.53 -10.90 -9.08
CA VAL A 43 15.45 -10.31 -9.89
C VAL A 43 15.68 -8.82 -10.09
N ARG A 44 15.93 -8.07 -9.01
CA ARG A 44 16.16 -6.62 -9.09
C ARG A 44 17.39 -6.28 -9.92
N THR A 45 18.49 -7.01 -9.75
CA THR A 45 19.72 -6.77 -10.52
C THR A 45 19.51 -7.09 -12.01
N THR A 46 18.83 -8.19 -12.33
CA THR A 46 18.60 -8.61 -13.71
C THR A 46 17.63 -7.70 -14.44
N PHE A 47 16.54 -7.27 -13.78
CA PHE A 47 15.44 -6.52 -14.41
C PHE A 47 15.39 -5.06 -13.97
N GLN A 48 16.51 -4.48 -13.53
CA GLN A 48 16.53 -3.16 -12.92
C GLN A 48 15.96 -2.09 -13.86
N ALA A 49 16.36 -2.12 -15.13
CA ALA A 49 15.95 -1.14 -16.12
C ALA A 49 14.44 -1.24 -16.40
N GLU A 50 13.92 -2.47 -16.55
CA GLU A 50 12.51 -2.74 -16.81
C GLU A 50 11.63 -2.38 -15.60
N MET A 51 12.11 -2.65 -14.39
CA MET A 51 11.40 -2.27 -13.16
C MET A 51 11.32 -0.74 -13.02
N ASN A 52 12.43 -0.02 -13.25
CA ASN A 52 12.44 1.44 -13.22
C ASN A 52 11.52 2.03 -14.30
N ALA A 53 11.58 1.50 -15.54
CA ALA A 53 10.72 1.93 -16.63
C ALA A 53 9.23 1.69 -16.33
N ARG A 54 8.89 0.51 -15.77
CA ARG A 54 7.51 0.19 -15.40
C ARG A 54 7.02 1.07 -14.24
N TYR A 55 7.87 1.36 -13.27
CA TYR A 55 7.52 2.28 -12.19
C TYR A 55 7.25 3.68 -12.74
N ALA A 56 8.13 4.22 -13.59
CA ALA A 56 7.94 5.51 -14.25
C ALA A 56 6.63 5.57 -15.03
N GLU A 57 6.33 4.57 -15.86
CA GLU A 57 5.06 4.48 -16.60
C GLU A 57 3.84 4.56 -15.66
N LEU A 58 3.86 3.87 -14.52
CA LEU A 58 2.76 3.89 -13.55
C LEU A 58 2.65 5.24 -12.81
N ARG A 59 3.78 5.91 -12.56
CA ARG A 59 3.83 7.25 -11.98
C ARG A 59 3.30 8.31 -12.94
N ASP A 60 3.77 8.28 -14.19
CA ASP A 60 3.41 9.21 -15.26
C ASP A 60 1.91 9.13 -15.59
N ASN A 61 1.36 7.90 -15.63
CA ASN A 61 -0.07 7.68 -15.83
C ASN A 61 -0.93 8.03 -14.61
N GLY A 62 -0.32 8.45 -13.50
CA GLY A 62 -1.00 8.86 -12.28
C GLY A 62 -1.58 7.72 -11.45
N LEU A 63 -1.41 6.46 -11.85
CA LEU A 63 -1.91 5.30 -11.12
C LEU A 63 -1.17 5.12 -9.79
N PHE A 64 0.16 5.27 -9.81
CA PHE A 64 0.97 5.31 -8.60
C PHE A 64 1.09 6.75 -8.11
N SER A 65 -0.01 7.36 -7.68
CA SER A 65 0.01 8.70 -7.09
C SER A 65 -0.91 8.77 -5.89
N GLN A 66 -0.67 9.69 -4.96
CA GLN A 66 -1.57 9.91 -3.83
C GLN A 66 -2.99 10.22 -4.32
N ARG A 67 -3.10 11.01 -5.40
CA ARG A 67 -4.38 11.32 -6.06
C ARG A 67 -5.06 10.06 -6.61
N GLY A 68 -4.34 9.22 -7.34
CA GLY A 68 -4.89 7.99 -7.92
C GLY A 68 -5.41 7.02 -6.85
N VAL A 69 -4.67 6.86 -5.75
CA VAL A 69 -5.13 6.04 -4.61
C VAL A 69 -6.36 6.67 -3.94
N LEU A 70 -6.38 7.99 -3.75
CA LEU A 70 -7.53 8.70 -3.18
C LEU A 70 -8.80 8.54 -4.04
N GLU A 71 -8.67 8.65 -5.36
CA GLU A 71 -9.77 8.47 -6.31
C GLU A 71 -10.36 7.06 -6.21
N LEU A 72 -9.51 6.03 -6.18
CA LEU A 72 -9.96 4.64 -6.00
C LEU A 72 -10.61 4.40 -4.64
N ALA A 73 -10.04 4.96 -3.57
CA ALA A 73 -10.61 4.83 -2.22
C ALA A 73 -11.98 5.51 -2.13
N ARG A 74 -12.14 6.70 -2.70
CA ARG A 74 -13.43 7.41 -2.75
C ARG A 74 -14.46 6.70 -3.62
N ASP A 75 -14.06 6.17 -4.77
CA ASP A 75 -14.96 5.35 -5.61
C ASP A 75 -15.46 4.13 -4.84
N LEU A 76 -14.57 3.43 -4.13
CA LEU A 76 -14.94 2.26 -3.34
C LEU A 76 -15.87 2.63 -2.17
N LEU A 77 -15.51 3.64 -1.39
CA LEU A 77 -16.32 4.10 -0.26
C LEU A 77 -17.68 4.64 -0.71
N GLY A 78 -17.74 5.31 -1.87
CA GLY A 78 -18.96 5.87 -2.44
C GLY A 78 -19.98 4.82 -2.90
N ARG A 79 -19.60 3.54 -3.02
CA ARG A 79 -20.53 2.44 -3.35
C ARG A 79 -21.41 2.03 -2.18
N TYR A 80 -21.06 2.42 -0.95
CA TYR A 80 -21.80 2.11 0.26
C TYR A 80 -22.38 3.39 0.84
N THR A 81 -23.70 3.41 1.09
CA THR A 81 -24.33 4.58 1.70
C THR A 81 -23.97 4.67 3.18
N PRO A 82 -24.06 5.87 3.80
CA PRO A 82 -23.85 6.02 5.23
C PRO A 82 -24.73 5.09 6.08
N GLU A 83 -25.96 4.82 5.66
CA GLU A 83 -26.90 3.94 6.36
C GLU A 83 -26.45 2.47 6.30
N LEU A 84 -25.92 2.02 5.16
CA LEU A 84 -25.36 0.66 5.03
C LEU A 84 -24.12 0.49 5.92
N MET A 85 -23.24 1.49 5.92
CA MET A 85 -22.06 1.48 6.79
C MET A 85 -22.44 1.45 8.27
N GLN A 86 -23.43 2.25 8.66
CA GLN A 86 -23.95 2.27 10.03
C GLN A 86 -24.54 0.92 10.44
N ALA A 87 -25.36 0.30 9.58
CA ALA A 87 -25.93 -1.02 9.84
C ALA A 87 -24.86 -2.12 9.99
N GLU A 88 -23.78 -2.04 9.21
CA GLU A 88 -22.64 -2.97 9.33
C GLU A 88 -21.93 -2.83 10.68
N TYR A 89 -21.71 -1.59 11.15
CA TYR A 89 -21.09 -1.33 12.44
C TYR A 89 -21.96 -1.72 13.64
N GLU A 90 -23.29 -1.56 13.52
CA GLU A 90 -24.23 -2.03 14.55
C GLU A 90 -24.25 -3.56 14.64
N LYS A 91 -24.17 -4.23 13.49
CA LYS A 91 -24.13 -5.69 13.43
C LYS A 91 -22.80 -6.27 13.91
N TRP A 92 -21.68 -5.61 13.58
CA TRP A 92 -20.34 -6.07 13.89
C TRP A 92 -19.50 -5.00 14.61
N PRO A 93 -19.81 -4.69 15.89
CA PRO A 93 -19.21 -3.57 16.60
C PRO A 93 -17.74 -3.77 16.97
N ASN A 94 -17.24 -5.01 16.88
CA ASN A 94 -15.89 -5.40 17.33
C ASN A 94 -14.99 -5.84 16.16
N VAL A 95 -15.31 -5.47 14.92
CA VAL A 95 -14.39 -5.77 13.81
C VAL A 95 -13.06 -5.02 14.01
N PRO A 96 -11.93 -5.62 13.61
CA PRO A 96 -10.64 -4.95 13.72
C PRO A 96 -10.59 -3.62 12.96
N SER A 97 -9.65 -2.77 13.34
CA SER A 97 -9.26 -1.55 12.64
C SER A 97 -10.24 -0.37 12.59
N LEU A 98 -11.44 -0.48 13.17
CA LEU A 98 -12.45 0.60 13.19
C LEU A 98 -11.89 1.96 13.65
N SER A 99 -10.97 1.96 14.60
CA SER A 99 -10.34 3.15 15.18
C SER A 99 -8.82 3.23 14.99
N ILE A 100 -8.24 2.29 14.22
CA ILE A 100 -6.78 2.19 14.04
C ILE A 100 -6.32 2.86 12.75
N THR A 101 -7.14 2.78 11.70
CA THR A 101 -6.83 3.33 10.37
C THR A 101 -7.92 4.29 9.93
N SER A 102 -7.58 5.13 8.97
CA SER A 102 -8.49 6.08 8.35
C SER A 102 -8.00 6.40 6.94
N LEU A 103 -8.87 7.02 6.12
CA LEU A 103 -8.45 7.49 4.80
C LEU A 103 -7.26 8.45 4.90
N ASP A 104 -7.25 9.34 5.89
CA ASP A 104 -6.14 10.28 6.11
C ASP A 104 -4.83 9.54 6.43
N GLN A 105 -4.87 8.53 7.30
CA GLN A 105 -3.71 7.69 7.61
C GLN A 105 -3.20 6.97 6.35
N MET A 106 -4.10 6.40 5.54
CA MET A 106 -3.74 5.75 4.28
C MET A 106 -3.10 6.74 3.30
N MET A 107 -3.61 7.97 3.21
CA MET A 107 -3.11 8.99 2.29
C MET A 107 -1.74 9.53 2.71
N ASP A 108 -1.51 9.75 4.00
CA ASP A 108 -0.19 10.16 4.48
C ASP A 108 0.85 9.06 4.30
N TRP A 109 0.50 7.80 4.62
CA TRP A 109 1.38 6.66 4.35
C TRP A 109 1.70 6.52 2.85
N THR A 110 0.70 6.67 2.00
CA THR A 110 0.86 6.60 0.53
C THR A 110 1.81 7.67 0.00
N ARG A 111 1.69 8.93 0.49
CA ARG A 111 2.59 10.01 0.12
C ARG A 111 4.05 9.67 0.45
N GLN A 112 4.31 9.30 1.70
CA GLN A 112 5.65 8.93 2.15
C GLN A 112 6.20 7.71 1.40
N ARG A 113 5.33 6.73 1.10
CA ARG A 113 5.71 5.55 0.32
C ARG A 113 6.13 5.93 -1.10
N ILE A 114 5.39 6.82 -1.75
CA ILE A 114 5.73 7.29 -3.11
C ILE A 114 7.06 8.05 -3.10
N GLU A 115 7.30 8.93 -2.12
CA GLU A 115 8.59 9.65 -1.98
C GLU A 115 9.78 8.66 -1.85
N TYR A 116 9.61 7.62 -1.05
CA TYR A 116 10.59 6.54 -0.93
C TYR A 116 10.79 5.80 -2.27
N LEU A 117 9.69 5.40 -2.93
CA LEU A 117 9.74 4.63 -4.16
C LEU A 117 10.30 5.42 -5.35
N ASP A 118 10.04 6.74 -5.41
CA ASP A 118 10.60 7.63 -6.43
C ASP A 118 12.13 7.62 -6.33
N THR A 119 12.69 7.65 -5.12
CA THR A 119 14.13 7.48 -4.90
C THR A 119 14.60 6.06 -5.25
N PHE A 120 13.87 5.03 -4.81
CA PHE A 120 14.24 3.63 -4.96
C PHE A 120 14.31 3.15 -6.42
N PHE A 121 13.42 3.68 -7.27
CA PHE A 121 13.31 3.36 -8.70
C PHE A 121 13.90 4.45 -9.61
N SER A 122 14.65 5.41 -9.05
CA SER A 122 15.33 6.46 -9.80
C SER A 122 14.39 7.29 -10.67
N TYR A 123 13.18 7.55 -10.17
CA TYR A 123 12.19 8.39 -10.83
C TYR A 123 12.31 9.83 -10.35
N HIS A 124 12.26 10.75 -11.30
CA HIS A 124 12.32 12.19 -11.08
C HIS A 124 11.16 12.82 -11.84
N GLN A 125 10.29 13.55 -11.13
CA GLN A 125 9.15 14.24 -11.71
C GLN A 125 9.53 15.63 -12.22
#